data_AF-A0A832LZ62-F1
#
_entry.id   AF-A0A832LZ62-F1
#
_cell.length_a   1.000
_cell.length_b   1.000
_cell.length_c   1.000
_cell.angle_alpha   90.00
_cell.angle_beta   90.00
_cell.angle_gamma   90.00
#
_symmetry.space_group_name_H-M   'P 1'
#
loop_
_entity.id
_entity.type
_entity.pdbx_description
1 polymer ?
#
loop_
_entity_poly.entity_id
_entity_poly.type
_entity_poly.pdbx_seq_one_letter_code
_entity_poly.pdbx_strand_id
1 'polypeptide(L)'
;MKVRVVDKDGREVPESEAKALFEALGFEELWHTARAAEDVVRVILVLSKRGVLEERGGGFAGAIAPEGIKGVRVDVSIKREGASLWEVEFALPFEYSGAAAFAASVLCHFAEALRKHQRDIEHLQRMVSDLGERVLQLERSAPSWRWRKGEEEEEEVLEEEEWEE
;
A
#
# COMPACT_ATOMS: atom_id res chain seq x y z
N MET A 1 21.71 -15.08 -10.73
CA MET A 1 21.70 -13.62 -10.46
C MET A 1 21.99 -13.41 -8.98
N LYS A 2 22.74 -12.37 -8.61
CA LYS A 2 23.01 -11.98 -7.22
C LYS A 2 22.37 -10.62 -6.99
N VAL A 3 21.65 -10.45 -5.88
CA VAL A 3 21.06 -9.16 -5.47
C VAL A 3 21.71 -8.74 -4.16
N ARG A 4 22.18 -7.50 -4.10
CA ARG A 4 22.82 -6.93 -2.91
C ARG A 4 22.26 -5.56 -2.63
N VAL A 5 22.23 -5.21 -1.35
CA VAL A 5 21.92 -3.87 -0.88
C VAL A 5 23.14 -3.38 -0.13
N VAL A 6 23.63 -2.20 -0.51
CA VAL A 6 24.78 -1.57 0.11
C VAL A 6 24.38 -0.21 0.68
N ASP A 7 25.04 0.21 1.74
CA ASP A 7 24.88 1.56 2.28
C ASP A 7 25.73 2.59 1.53
N LYS A 8 25.68 3.85 1.97
CA LYS A 8 26.46 4.95 1.36
C LYS A 8 27.98 4.67 1.35
N ASP A 9 28.47 3.83 2.26
CA ASP A 9 29.88 3.50 2.44
C ASP A 9 30.25 2.19 1.71
N GLY A 10 29.31 1.62 0.95
CA GLY A 10 29.49 0.38 0.20
C GLY A 10 29.44 -0.89 1.06
N ARG A 11 28.97 -0.80 2.31
CA ARG A 11 28.84 -1.96 3.19
C ARG A 11 27.55 -2.69 2.89
N GLU A 12 27.65 -4.02 2.81
CA GLU A 12 26.49 -4.87 2.54
C GLU A 12 25.54 -4.88 3.75
N VAL A 13 24.28 -4.53 3.49
CA VAL A 13 23.21 -4.56 4.47
C VAL A 13 22.68 -5.99 4.57
N PRO A 14 22.51 -6.55 5.79
CA PRO A 14 21.99 -7.90 5.92
C PRO A 14 20.55 -8.01 5.40
N GLU A 15 20.19 -9.21 4.93
CA GLU A 15 19.01 -9.40 4.08
C GLU A 15 17.68 -9.07 4.79
N SER A 16 17.56 -9.44 6.08
CA SER A 16 16.40 -9.13 6.89
C SER A 16 16.14 -7.62 6.97
N GLU A 17 17.19 -6.82 7.09
CA GLU A 17 17.13 -5.38 7.25
C GLU A 17 17.00 -4.67 5.91
N ALA A 18 17.63 -5.21 4.86
CA ALA A 18 17.42 -4.75 3.49
C ALA A 18 15.94 -4.90 3.09
N LYS A 19 15.31 -6.03 3.39
CA LYS A 19 13.87 -6.23 3.18
C LYS A 19 13.04 -5.19 3.92
N ALA A 20 13.27 -5.02 5.21
CA ALA A 20 12.53 -4.06 6.04
C ALA A 20 12.69 -2.62 5.54
N LEU A 21 13.91 -2.22 5.17
CA LEU A 21 14.18 -0.89 4.60
C LEU A 21 13.44 -0.68 3.28
N PHE A 22 13.43 -1.68 2.39
CA PHE A 22 12.71 -1.58 1.12
C PHE A 22 11.20 -1.50 1.35
N GLU A 23 10.64 -2.26 2.28
CA GLU A 23 9.21 -2.17 2.64
C GLU A 23 8.87 -0.78 3.22
N ALA A 24 9.68 -0.28 4.16
CA ALA A 24 9.49 1.04 4.76
C ALA A 24 9.62 2.18 3.74
N LEU A 25 10.45 2.02 2.72
CA LEU A 25 10.63 2.97 1.61
C LEU A 25 9.57 2.80 0.50
N GLY A 26 8.65 1.84 0.60
CA GLY A 26 7.62 1.61 -0.42
C GLY A 26 8.09 0.85 -1.66
N PHE A 27 9.18 0.08 -1.55
CA PHE A 27 9.76 -0.75 -2.61
C PHE A 27 9.54 -2.26 -2.41
N GLU A 28 8.52 -2.67 -1.67
CA GLU A 28 8.21 -4.08 -1.38
C GLU A 28 8.10 -4.94 -2.66
N GLU A 29 7.33 -4.49 -3.65
CA GLU A 29 7.19 -5.22 -4.93
C GLU A 29 8.51 -5.35 -5.68
N LEU A 30 9.36 -4.31 -5.62
CA LEU A 30 10.67 -4.31 -6.27
C LEU A 30 11.61 -5.30 -5.58
N TRP A 31 11.60 -5.35 -4.25
CA TRP A 31 12.36 -6.31 -3.46
C TRP A 31 11.97 -7.76 -3.82
N HIS A 32 10.67 -8.05 -3.80
CA HIS A 32 10.18 -9.38 -4.17
C HIS A 32 10.50 -9.74 -5.62
N THR A 33 10.36 -8.79 -6.55
CA THR A 33 10.71 -9.02 -7.96
C THR A 33 12.20 -9.30 -8.11
N ALA A 34 13.07 -8.51 -7.50
CA ALA A 34 14.51 -8.69 -7.58
C ALA A 34 14.97 -10.03 -6.99
N ARG A 35 14.35 -10.47 -5.88
CA ARG A 35 14.73 -11.73 -5.23
C ARG A 35 14.11 -12.98 -5.86
N ALA A 36 12.89 -12.88 -6.36
CA ALA A 36 12.20 -14.02 -6.98
C ALA A 36 12.56 -14.21 -8.46
N ALA A 37 13.12 -13.18 -9.10
CA ALA A 37 13.51 -13.28 -10.51
C ALA A 37 14.77 -14.15 -10.65
N GLU A 38 14.60 -15.31 -11.29
CA GLU A 38 15.72 -16.08 -11.85
C GLU A 38 16.38 -15.31 -13.02
N ASP A 39 15.61 -14.41 -13.65
CA ASP A 39 15.98 -13.66 -14.84
C ASP A 39 16.06 -12.14 -14.58
N VAL A 40 17.27 -11.59 -14.76
CA VAL A 40 17.59 -10.16 -14.63
C VAL A 40 16.75 -9.29 -15.56
N VAL A 41 16.25 -9.84 -16.69
CA VAL A 41 15.44 -9.12 -17.66
C VAL A 41 14.17 -8.57 -17.02
N ARG A 42 13.57 -9.30 -16.08
CA ARG A 42 12.35 -8.85 -15.40
C ARG A 42 12.62 -7.67 -14.47
N VAL A 43 13.76 -7.69 -13.78
CA VAL A 43 14.21 -6.59 -12.91
C VAL A 43 14.50 -5.34 -13.73
N ILE A 44 15.23 -5.49 -14.85
CA ILE A 44 15.50 -4.41 -15.79
C ILE A 44 14.18 -3.83 -16.33
N LEU A 45 13.23 -4.66 -16.77
CA LEU A 45 11.95 -4.18 -17.29
C LEU A 45 11.16 -3.35 -16.28
N VAL A 46 11.10 -3.78 -15.01
CA VAL A 46 10.40 -3.03 -13.95
C VAL A 46 11.07 -1.67 -13.72
N LEU A 47 12.39 -1.64 -13.65
CA LEU A 47 13.16 -0.42 -13.41
C LEU A 47 13.16 0.52 -14.64
N SER A 48 13.21 -0.01 -15.85
CA SER A 48 13.11 0.75 -17.10
C SER A 48 11.71 1.33 -17.30
N LYS A 49 10.65 0.62 -16.91
CA LYS A 49 9.27 1.18 -16.92
C LYS A 49 9.12 2.40 -16.00
N ARG A 50 9.95 2.49 -14.95
CA ARG A 50 10.01 3.66 -14.07
C ARG A 50 10.84 4.81 -14.68
N GLY A 51 11.44 4.62 -15.85
CA GLY A 51 12.21 5.64 -16.57
C GLY A 51 13.56 5.95 -15.94
N VAL A 52 14.10 5.02 -15.15
CA VAL A 52 15.22 5.29 -14.24
C VAL A 52 16.56 4.77 -14.76
N LEU A 53 16.55 3.67 -15.51
CA LEU A 53 17.79 3.02 -15.95
C LEU A 53 18.33 3.62 -17.25
N GLU A 54 19.62 3.94 -17.23
CA GLU A 54 20.44 4.27 -18.40
C GLU A 54 21.46 3.16 -18.62
N GLU A 55 21.74 2.82 -19.88
CA GLU A 55 22.81 1.89 -20.22
C GLU A 55 24.17 2.58 -20.04
N ARG A 56 25.07 1.98 -19.23
CA ARG A 56 26.41 2.50 -18.97
C ARG A 56 27.42 1.35 -18.86
N GLY A 57 28.49 1.42 -19.66
CA GLY A 57 29.67 0.56 -19.50
C GLY A 57 29.39 -0.95 -19.50
N GLY A 58 28.48 -1.43 -20.36
CA GLY A 58 28.11 -2.86 -20.43
C GLY A 58 27.12 -3.33 -19.36
N GLY A 59 26.46 -2.41 -18.67
CA GLY A 59 25.37 -2.67 -17.72
C GLY A 59 24.35 -1.54 -17.71
N PHE A 60 23.51 -1.52 -16.67
CA PHE A 60 22.50 -0.48 -16.46
C PHE A 60 22.73 0.21 -15.12
N ALA A 61 22.53 1.52 -15.08
CA ALA A 61 22.61 2.28 -13.83
C ALA A 61 21.54 3.37 -13.81
N GLY A 62 21.06 3.71 -12.63
CA GLY A 62 20.03 4.73 -12.45
C GLY A 62 19.76 5.03 -10.99
N ALA A 63 18.86 5.96 -10.71
CA ALA A 63 18.45 6.31 -9.35
C ALA A 63 16.92 6.29 -9.22
N ILE A 64 16.39 5.44 -8.34
CA ILE A 64 14.95 5.36 -8.03
C ILE A 64 14.63 6.27 -6.84
N ALA A 65 13.57 7.06 -6.94
CA ALA A 65 13.02 7.79 -5.80
C ALA A 65 11.94 6.93 -5.11
N PRO A 66 11.92 6.82 -3.77
CA PRO A 66 10.85 6.16 -3.05
C PRO A 66 9.55 6.95 -3.21
N GLU A 67 8.43 6.23 -3.33
CA GLU A 67 7.12 6.86 -3.38
C GLU A 67 6.83 7.56 -2.05
N GLY A 68 6.38 8.81 -2.10
CA GLY A 68 6.01 9.57 -0.91
C GLY A 68 7.18 10.18 -0.10
N ILE A 69 8.44 9.87 -0.40
CA ILE A 69 9.61 10.40 0.34
C ILE A 69 10.44 11.32 -0.56
N LYS A 70 10.20 12.63 -0.48
CA LYS A 70 10.96 13.63 -1.24
C LYS A 70 12.41 13.71 -0.75
N GLY A 71 13.35 13.70 -1.69
CA GLY A 71 14.77 13.94 -1.43
C GLY A 71 15.60 12.69 -1.14
N VAL A 72 14.98 11.52 -1.01
CA VAL A 72 15.68 10.23 -0.91
C VAL A 72 15.75 9.60 -2.31
N ARG A 73 16.91 9.08 -2.69
CA ARG A 73 17.12 8.33 -3.92
C ARG A 73 17.98 7.10 -3.62
N VAL A 74 17.60 5.96 -4.16
CA VAL A 74 18.38 4.72 -4.11
C VAL A 74 19.03 4.53 -5.46
N ASP A 75 20.34 4.43 -5.49
CA ASP A 75 21.06 4.16 -6.72
C ASP A 75 20.96 2.67 -7.02
N VAL A 76 20.75 2.33 -8.29
CA VAL A 76 20.64 0.96 -8.76
C VAL A 76 21.68 0.74 -9.83
N SER A 77 22.48 -0.31 -9.67
CA SER A 77 23.41 -0.75 -10.71
C SER A 77 23.20 -2.22 -11.02
N ILE A 78 23.16 -2.54 -12.32
CA ILE A 78 22.99 -3.88 -12.84
C ILE A 78 24.18 -4.15 -13.74
N LYS A 79 25.03 -5.10 -13.34
CA LYS A 79 26.26 -5.43 -14.05
C LYS A 79 26.33 -6.92 -14.28
N ARG A 80 27.05 -7.30 -15.34
CA ARG A 80 27.34 -8.69 -15.63
C ARG A 80 28.73 -9.04 -15.10
N GLU A 81 28.78 -9.95 -14.13
CA GLU A 81 30.02 -10.58 -13.68
C GLU A 81 30.30 -11.83 -14.51
N GLY A 82 31.29 -11.75 -15.39
CA GLY A 82 31.70 -12.89 -16.22
C GLY A 82 30.64 -13.37 -17.21
N ALA A 83 30.66 -14.67 -17.55
CA ALA A 83 29.88 -15.20 -18.66
C ALA A 83 28.39 -15.44 -18.35
N SER A 84 28.00 -15.63 -17.09
CA SER A 84 26.63 -16.09 -16.73
C SER A 84 26.04 -15.46 -15.48
N LEU A 85 26.79 -14.66 -14.72
CA LEU A 85 26.30 -14.05 -13.49
C LEU A 85 25.93 -12.59 -13.73
N TRP A 86 24.73 -12.22 -13.33
CA TRP A 86 24.30 -10.84 -13.21
C TRP A 86 24.26 -10.44 -11.75
N GLU A 87 24.77 -9.27 -11.43
CA GLU A 87 24.70 -8.63 -10.11
C GLU A 87 23.80 -7.41 -10.20
N VAL A 88 22.85 -7.32 -9.27
CA VAL A 88 21.99 -6.15 -9.05
C VAL A 88 22.33 -5.59 -7.68
N GLU A 89 22.84 -4.36 -7.66
CA GLU A 89 23.21 -3.64 -6.45
C GLU A 89 22.27 -2.45 -6.25
N PHE A 90 21.70 -2.34 -5.06
CA PHE A 90 20.95 -1.17 -4.62
C PHE A 90 21.75 -0.43 -3.55
N ALA A 91 22.19 0.79 -3.84
CA ALA A 91 22.93 1.62 -2.91
C ALA A 91 22.02 2.66 -2.25
N LEU A 92 21.95 2.61 -0.92
CA LEU A 92 21.17 3.52 -0.10
C LEU A 92 21.94 4.85 0.10
N PRO A 93 21.25 6.00 0.18
CA PRO A 93 21.90 7.30 0.30
C PRO A 93 22.33 7.64 1.73
N PHE A 94 22.20 6.71 2.67
CA PHE A 94 22.51 6.90 4.08
C PHE A 94 23.39 5.77 4.61
N GLU A 95 24.02 6.02 5.76
CA GLU A 95 24.82 5.02 6.46
C GLU A 95 23.90 4.02 7.12
N TYR A 96 24.16 2.73 6.90
CA TYR A 96 23.47 1.71 7.65
C TYR A 96 24.08 1.65 9.06
N SER A 97 23.23 1.91 10.06
CA SER A 97 23.58 1.74 11.46
C SER A 97 22.49 0.93 12.16
N GLY A 98 22.81 0.35 13.32
CA GLY A 98 21.80 -0.35 14.14
C GLY A 98 20.59 0.53 14.49
N ALA A 99 20.77 1.86 14.59
CA ALA A 99 19.67 2.80 14.79
C ALA A 99 18.77 2.96 13.56
N ALA A 100 19.35 2.95 12.35
CA ALA A 100 18.59 2.95 11.10
C ALA A 100 17.80 1.64 10.93
N ALA A 101 18.41 0.51 11.30
CA ALA A 101 17.74 -0.79 11.32
C ALA A 101 16.56 -0.82 12.30
N PHE A 102 16.75 -0.24 13.50
CA PHE A 102 15.69 -0.10 14.49
C PHE A 102 14.57 0.83 14.01
N ALA A 103 14.91 1.97 13.42
CA ALA A 103 13.91 2.89 12.86
C ALA A 103 13.11 2.22 11.74
N ALA A 104 13.76 1.47 10.85
CA ALA A 104 13.09 0.71 9.79
C ALA A 104 12.16 -0.37 10.36
N SER A 105 12.60 -1.14 11.37
CA SER A 105 11.76 -2.17 11.97
C SER A 105 10.53 -1.59 12.67
N VAL A 106 10.68 -0.45 13.35
CA VAL A 106 9.56 0.29 13.95
C VAL A 106 8.60 0.81 12.87
N LEU A 107 9.11 1.38 11.78
CA LEU A 107 8.30 1.84 10.65
C LEU A 107 7.55 0.69 9.97
N CYS A 108 8.21 -0.46 9.74
CA CYS A 108 7.56 -1.67 9.23
C CYS A 108 6.42 -2.12 10.14
N HIS A 109 6.66 -2.18 11.46
CA HIS A 109 5.63 -2.56 12.41
C HIS A 109 4.41 -1.63 12.35
N PHE A 110 4.63 -0.32 12.29
CA PHE A 110 3.54 0.64 12.13
C PHE A 110 2.86 0.55 10.76
N ALA A 111 3.61 0.30 9.69
CA ALA A 111 3.05 0.12 8.35
C ALA A 111 2.15 -1.13 8.28
N GLU A 112 2.56 -2.25 8.88
CA GLU A 112 1.76 -3.46 9.01
C GLU A 112 0.48 -3.21 9.83
N ALA A 113 0.60 -2.49 10.95
CA ALA A 113 -0.53 -2.09 11.78
C ALA A 113 -1.51 -1.21 11.00
N LEU A 114 -1.02 -0.22 10.25
CA LEU A 114 -1.83 0.65 9.40
C LEU A 114 -2.52 -0.13 8.28
N ARG A 115 -1.83 -1.06 7.60
CA ARG A 115 -2.43 -1.94 6.58
C ARG A 115 -3.52 -2.84 7.16
N LYS A 116 -3.35 -3.29 8.40
CA LYS A 116 -4.40 -4.03 9.12
C LYS A 116 -5.61 -3.12 9.37
N HIS A 117 -5.38 -1.93 9.93
CA HIS A 117 -6.46 -0.96 10.18
C HIS A 117 -7.17 -0.53 8.90
N GLN A 118 -6.45 -0.36 7.79
CA GLN A 118 -7.05 -0.05 6.49
C GLN A 118 -7.98 -1.16 6.01
N ARG A 119 -7.56 -2.42 6.12
CA ARG A 119 -8.42 -3.58 5.79
C ARG A 119 -9.65 -3.65 6.70
N ASP A 120 -9.50 -3.34 7.98
CA ASP A 120 -10.62 -3.28 8.93
C ASP A 120 -11.61 -2.16 8.54
N ILE A 121 -11.11 -0.99 8.13
CA ILE A 121 -11.93 0.12 7.63
C ILE A 121 -12.66 -0.26 6.34
N GLU A 122 -11.97 -0.87 5.36
CA GLU A 122 -12.59 -1.34 4.12
C GLU A 122 -13.67 -2.41 4.37
N HIS A 123 -13.49 -3.23 5.40
CA HIS A 123 -14.50 -4.20 5.82
C HIS A 123 -15.72 -3.51 6.45
N LEU A 124 -15.51 -2.54 7.34
CA LEU A 124 -16.59 -1.74 7.92
C LEU A 124 -17.36 -0.94 6.87
N GLN A 125 -16.67 -0.36 5.89
CA GLN A 125 -17.32 0.34 4.78
C GLN A 125 -18.24 -0.59 3.99
N ARG A 126 -17.79 -1.82 3.69
CA ARG A 126 -18.63 -2.84 3.05
C ARG A 126 -19.87 -3.19 3.89
N MET A 127 -19.69 -3.37 5.21
CA MET A 127 -20.81 -3.64 6.11
C MET A 127 -21.82 -2.48 6.16
N VAL A 128 -21.36 -1.23 6.16
CA VAL A 128 -22.23 -0.05 6.14
C VAL A 128 -23.00 0.04 4.83
N SER A 129 -22.36 -0.24 3.69
CA SER A 129 -23.05 -0.30 2.39
C SER A 129 -24.12 -1.39 2.36
N ASP A 130 -23.79 -2.60 2.81
CA ASP A 130 -24.75 -3.72 2.89
C ASP A 130 -25.94 -3.39 3.82
N LEU A 131 -25.66 -2.72 4.95
CA LEU A 131 -26.71 -2.26 5.86
C LEU A 131 -27.59 -1.19 5.19
N GLY A 132 -27.00 -0.24 4.48
CA GLY A 132 -27.72 0.77 3.71
C GLY A 132 -28.62 0.16 2.64
N GLU A 133 -28.14 -0.84 1.91
CA GLU A 133 -28.96 -1.58 0.94
C GLU A 133 -30.14 -2.31 1.60
N ARG A 134 -29.91 -2.94 2.77
CA ARG A 134 -30.99 -3.59 3.53
C ARG A 134 -32.00 -2.60 4.08
N VAL A 135 -31.58 -1.42 4.54
CA VAL A 135 -32.48 -0.35 4.96
C VAL A 135 -33.33 0.12 3.80
N LEU A 136 -32.74 0.36 2.62
CA LEU A 136 -33.48 0.72 1.41
C LEU A 136 -34.46 -0.39 0.99
N GLN A 137 -34.09 -1.66 1.13
CA GLN A 137 -34.99 -2.79 0.88
C GLN A 137 -36.14 -2.81 1.89
N LEU A 138 -35.87 -2.55 3.17
CA LEU A 138 -36.89 -2.46 4.20
C LEU A 138 -37.83 -1.27 3.98
N GLU A 139 -37.34 -0.11 3.55
CA GLU A 139 -38.18 1.03 3.19
C GLU A 139 -39.05 0.73 1.97
N ARG A 140 -38.52 0.02 0.97
CA ARG A 140 -39.26 -0.37 -0.24
C ARG A 140 -40.26 -1.50 -0.01
N SER A 141 -40.00 -2.37 0.96
CA SER A 141 -40.88 -3.47 1.37
C SER A 141 -41.74 -3.14 2.58
N ALA A 142 -41.53 -1.97 3.20
CA ALA A 142 -42.39 -1.42 4.22
C ALA A 142 -43.76 -1.22 3.59
N PRO A 143 -44.77 -1.95 4.07
CA PRO A 143 -46.03 -1.96 3.39
C PRO A 143 -46.75 -0.63 3.67
N SER A 144 -47.28 -0.04 2.60
CA SER A 144 -47.86 1.31 2.54
C SER A 144 -49.02 1.58 3.52
N TRP A 145 -49.48 0.58 4.28
CA TRP A 145 -50.48 0.74 5.34
C TRP A 145 -49.92 1.36 6.63
N ARG A 146 -48.60 1.35 6.87
CA ARG A 146 -48.04 2.06 8.04
C ARG A 146 -48.10 3.58 7.94
N TRP A 147 -48.15 4.13 6.72
CA TRP A 147 -48.31 5.57 6.50
C TRP A 147 -49.77 6.00 6.50
N ARG A 148 -50.72 5.12 6.15
CA ARG A 148 -52.16 5.41 6.22
C ARG A 148 -52.74 5.42 7.63
N LYS A 149 -52.19 4.63 8.55
CA LYS A 149 -52.67 4.63 9.94
C LYS A 149 -52.29 5.87 10.75
N GLY A 150 -51.25 6.60 10.34
CA GLY A 150 -50.86 7.85 11.01
C GLY A 150 -51.74 9.04 10.62
N GLU A 151 -52.24 9.06 9.38
CA GLU A 151 -53.14 10.12 8.89
C GLU A 151 -54.61 9.86 9.30
N GLU A 152 -55.06 8.61 9.39
CA GLU A 152 -56.42 8.29 9.85
C GLU A 152 -56.61 8.50 11.37
N GLU A 153 -55.56 8.34 12.20
CA GLU A 153 -55.64 8.60 13.65
C GLU A 153 -55.55 10.10 13.99
N GLU A 154 -55.04 10.96 13.10
CA GLU A 154 -55.04 12.43 13.29
C GLU A 154 -56.34 13.10 12.84
N GLU A 155 -57.11 12.50 11.91
CA GLU A 155 -58.42 13.02 11.50
C GLU A 155 -59.54 12.72 12.51
N GLU A 156 -59.53 11.56 13.19
CA GLU A 156 -60.57 11.24 14.19
C GLU A 156 -60.47 12.07 15.49
N VAL A 157 -59.29 12.60 15.83
CA VAL A 157 -59.09 13.39 17.07
C VAL A 157 -59.55 14.84 16.90
N LEU A 158 -59.70 15.35 15.68
CA LEU A 158 -60.11 16.74 15.42
C LEU A 158 -61.63 16.93 15.30
N GLU A 159 -62.43 15.88 15.12
CA GLU A 159 -63.89 16.01 15.02
C GLU A 159 -64.63 15.93 16.37
N GLU A 160 -64.00 15.43 17.45
CA GLU A 160 -64.64 15.32 18.77
C GLU A 160 -64.54 16.58 19.66
N GLU A 161 -63.67 17.56 19.35
CA GLU A 161 -63.51 18.77 20.17
C GLU A 161 -64.44 19.96 19.78
N GLU A 162 -65.31 19.82 18.78
CA GLU A 162 -66.17 20.92 18.30
C GLU A 162 -67.64 20.88 18.80
N TRP A 163 -67.97 20.02 19.78
CA TRP A 163 -69.34 19.86 20.30
C TRP A 163 -69.49 19.98 21.83
N GLU A 164 -68.75 20.88 22.48
CA GLU A 164 -69.07 21.32 23.85
C GLU A 164 -68.97 22.85 24.00
N GLU A 165 -69.98 23.58 23.50
CA GLU A 165 -70.37 24.92 23.99
C GLU A 165 -71.72 24.87 24.72
#